data_AF-A0A173TBI3-F1
#
_entry.id   AF-A0A173TBI3-F1
#
_cell.length_a   1.000
_cell.length_b   1.000
_cell.length_c   1.000
_cell.angle_alpha   90.00
_cell.angle_beta   90.00
_cell.angle_gamma   90.00
#
_symmetry.space_group_name_H-M   'P 1'
#
loop_
_entity.id
_entity.type
_entity.pdbx_description
1 polymer ?
#
loop_
_entity_poly.entity_id
_entity_poly.type
_entity_poly.pdbx_seq_one_letter_code
_entity_poly.pdbx_strand_id
1 'polypeptide(L)'
;MENRKKRTNYPHFIGVRLSDFELDRLDQNAKLLGISRSEYVRKLLIEKEIKNHIEIVADMDDLKKLVGEYGKIGSNLNQIAKYFNTGGMRSLAIEDEIHQCIADLFKLRKKVLEMAGDTDGSS
;
A
#
# COMPACT_ATOMS: atom_id res chain seq x y z
N MET A 1 -4.51 -42.29 23.70
CA MET A 1 -4.57 -42.60 22.25
C MET A 1 -5.31 -41.47 21.57
N GLU A 2 -4.58 -40.49 21.07
CA GLU A 2 -5.15 -39.28 20.47
C GLU A 2 -5.93 -39.58 19.19
N ASN A 3 -7.11 -38.98 19.11
CA ASN A 3 -8.02 -38.97 17.99
C ASN A 3 -7.30 -38.55 16.69
N ARG A 4 -6.92 -39.51 15.85
CA ARG A 4 -6.68 -39.31 14.40
C ARG A 4 -8.02 -38.96 13.74
N LYS A 5 -8.56 -37.76 14.01
CA LYS A 5 -9.69 -37.21 13.25
C LYS A 5 -9.31 -37.26 11.77
N LYS A 6 -10.17 -37.88 10.96
CA LYS A 6 -10.07 -38.13 9.52
C LYS A 6 -9.46 -36.93 8.77
N ARG A 7 -8.14 -36.94 8.53
CA ARG A 7 -7.44 -35.99 7.63
C ARG A 7 -7.70 -36.28 6.14
N THR A 8 -8.72 -37.05 5.81
CA THR A 8 -8.95 -37.59 4.47
C THR A 8 -10.23 -37.10 3.81
N ASN A 9 -11.00 -36.23 4.48
CA ASN A 9 -12.17 -35.63 3.86
C ASN A 9 -11.78 -34.27 3.26
N TYR A 10 -11.53 -34.25 1.96
CA TYR A 10 -11.41 -33.01 1.15
C TYR A 10 -12.73 -32.82 0.39
N PRO A 11 -13.80 -32.30 1.01
CA PRO A 11 -15.15 -32.30 0.44
C PRO A 11 -15.34 -31.28 -0.70
N HIS A 12 -14.43 -30.31 -0.82
CA HIS A 12 -14.53 -29.24 -1.81
C HIS A 12 -13.59 -29.53 -2.98
N PHE A 13 -14.16 -29.56 -4.19
CA PHE A 13 -13.42 -29.76 -5.43
C PHE A 13 -13.09 -28.42 -6.10
N ILE A 14 -11.85 -28.28 -6.56
CA ILE A 14 -11.38 -27.13 -7.34
C ILE A 14 -10.77 -27.69 -8.63
N GLY A 15 -11.29 -27.26 -9.78
CA GLY A 15 -10.73 -27.59 -11.09
C GLY A 15 -9.94 -26.41 -11.66
N VAL A 16 -8.71 -26.65 -12.12
CA VAL A 16 -7.84 -25.65 -12.73
C VAL A 16 -7.29 -26.21 -14.04
N ARG A 17 -7.24 -25.39 -15.10
CA ARG A 17 -6.54 -25.73 -16.34
C ARG A 17 -5.11 -25.23 -16.25
N LEU A 18 -4.17 -26.08 -16.63
CA LEU A 18 -2.73 -25.78 -16.64
C LEU A 18 -2.20 -25.92 -18.06
N SER A 19 -1.24 -25.08 -18.42
CA SER A 19 -0.39 -25.30 -19.60
C SER A 19 0.53 -26.50 -19.39
N ASP A 20 1.10 -27.03 -20.49
CA ASP A 20 2.03 -28.16 -20.43
C ASP A 20 3.23 -27.89 -19.50
N PHE A 21 3.74 -26.65 -19.52
CA PHE A 21 4.85 -26.22 -18.67
C PHE A 21 4.47 -26.19 -17.17
N GLU A 22 3.29 -25.67 -16.83
CA GLU A 22 2.83 -25.61 -15.45
C GLU A 22 2.58 -27.02 -14.88
N LEU A 23 2.05 -27.92 -15.72
CA LEU A 23 1.82 -29.32 -15.34
C LEU A 23 3.14 -30.07 -15.12
N ASP A 24 4.13 -29.92 -16.02
CA ASP A 24 5.43 -30.55 -15.87
C ASP A 24 6.15 -30.07 -14.60
N ARG A 25 6.10 -28.76 -14.33
CA ARG A 25 6.64 -28.21 -13.07
C ARG A 25 5.93 -28.77 -11.84
N LEU A 26 4.61 -28.92 -11.88
CA LEU A 26 3.85 -29.54 -10.79
C LEU A 26 4.31 -30.98 -10.55
N ASP A 27 4.48 -31.74 -11.63
CA ASP A 27 4.89 -33.15 -11.60
C ASP A 27 6.29 -33.35 -11.05
N GLN A 28 7.25 -32.56 -11.52
CA GLN A 28 8.63 -32.62 -11.05
C GLN A 28 8.70 -32.36 -9.55
N ASN A 29 8.06 -31.30 -9.07
CA ASN A 29 8.10 -30.96 -7.64
C ASN A 29 7.35 -31.98 -6.77
N ALA A 30 6.21 -32.50 -7.24
CA ALA A 30 5.49 -33.55 -6.54
C ALA A 30 6.33 -34.84 -6.44
N LYS A 31 7.03 -35.23 -7.53
CA LYS A 31 7.96 -36.36 -7.56
C LYS A 31 9.15 -36.16 -6.62
N LEU A 32 9.77 -34.98 -6.64
CA LEU A 32 10.90 -34.64 -5.76
C LEU A 32 10.55 -34.78 -4.27
N LEU A 33 9.32 -34.42 -3.90
CA LEU A 33 8.83 -34.52 -2.52
C LEU A 33 8.19 -35.88 -2.20
N GLY A 34 8.07 -36.78 -3.18
CA GLY A 34 7.46 -38.10 -3.01
C GLY A 34 5.96 -38.04 -2.66
N ILE A 35 5.25 -36.98 -3.07
CA ILE A 35 3.83 -36.76 -2.74
C ILE A 35 2.97 -36.68 -4.00
N SER A 36 1.65 -36.86 -3.84
CA SER A 36 0.71 -36.68 -4.95
C SER A 36 0.63 -35.22 -5.40
N ARG A 37 0.25 -34.99 -6.66
CA ARG A 37 -0.05 -33.65 -7.21
C ARG A 37 -0.99 -32.87 -6.29
N SER A 38 -2.07 -33.51 -5.84
CA SER A 38 -3.07 -32.89 -4.97
C SER A 38 -2.49 -32.49 -3.60
N GLU A 39 -1.61 -33.31 -3.04
CA GLU A 39 -0.89 -32.98 -1.80
C GLU A 39 0.05 -31.79 -2.00
N TYR A 40 0.76 -31.78 -3.12
CA TYR A 40 1.68 -30.69 -3.46
C TYR A 40 0.93 -29.36 -3.66
N VAL A 41 -0.19 -29.35 -4.39
CA VAL A 41 -1.05 -28.15 -4.53
C VAL A 41 -1.56 -27.68 -3.16
N ARG A 42 -2.00 -28.60 -2.30
CA ARG A 42 -2.47 -28.23 -0.95
C ARG A 42 -1.35 -27.62 -0.10
N LYS A 43 -0.14 -28.16 -0.17
CA LYS A 43 1.03 -27.54 0.48
C LYS A 43 1.34 -26.18 -0.09
N LEU A 44 1.31 -26.01 -1.42
CA LEU A 44 1.50 -24.70 -2.04
C LEU A 44 0.45 -23.67 -1.56
N LEU A 45 -0.81 -24.06 -1.41
CA LEU A 45 -1.88 -23.17 -0.92
C LEU A 45 -1.68 -22.73 0.54
N ILE A 46 -0.99 -23.53 1.37
CA ILE A 46 -0.75 -23.25 2.79
C ILE A 46 0.62 -22.58 3.02
N GLU A 47 1.65 -23.06 2.32
CA GLU A 47 3.06 -22.71 2.55
C GLU A 47 3.53 -21.54 1.67
N LYS A 48 2.94 -21.33 0.49
CA LYS A 48 3.23 -20.12 -0.28
C LYS A 48 2.32 -19.02 0.19
N GLU A 49 2.93 -18.00 0.80
CA GLU A 49 2.34 -16.69 0.91
C GLU A 49 1.97 -16.22 -0.50
N ILE A 50 0.66 -16.18 -0.80
CA ILE A 50 0.17 -15.44 -1.95
C ILE A 50 0.49 -14.00 -1.59
N LYS A 51 1.59 -13.48 -2.13
CA LYS A 51 1.81 -12.03 -2.20
C LYS A 51 0.70 -11.50 -3.07
N ASN A 52 -0.44 -11.19 -2.46
CA ASN A 52 -1.49 -10.43 -3.10
C ASN A 52 -0.82 -9.11 -3.48
N HIS A 53 -0.41 -8.99 -4.73
CA HIS A 53 -0.20 -7.69 -5.33
C HIS A 53 -1.59 -7.10 -5.49
N ILE A 54 -2.11 -6.59 -4.38
CA ILE A 54 -3.17 -5.60 -4.41
C ILE A 54 -2.47 -4.39 -5.03
N GLU A 55 -2.58 -4.26 -6.35
CA GLU A 55 -2.45 -2.94 -6.96
C GLU A 55 -3.55 -2.10 -6.32
N ILE A 56 -3.19 -1.37 -5.27
CA ILE A 56 -3.98 -0.24 -4.82
C ILE A 56 -3.89 0.73 -6.00
N VAL A 57 -4.85 0.65 -6.91
CA VAL A 57 -5.12 1.71 -7.88
C VAL A 57 -5.66 2.86 -7.04
N ALA A 58 -4.77 3.54 -6.33
CA ALA A 58 -5.07 4.78 -5.66
C ALA A 58 -5.58 5.73 -6.73
N ASP A 59 -6.73 6.34 -6.47
CA ASP A 59 -7.29 7.35 -7.35
C ASP A 59 -6.25 8.47 -7.53
N MET A 60 -5.51 8.40 -8.65
CA MET A 60 -4.32 9.22 -8.91
C MET A 60 -4.67 10.70 -8.99
N ASP A 61 -5.95 11.03 -9.16
CA ASP A 61 -6.42 12.40 -9.26
C ASP A 61 -6.37 13.12 -7.92
N ASP A 62 -6.64 12.45 -6.80
CA ASP A 62 -6.53 13.07 -5.48
C ASP A 62 -5.07 13.22 -5.04
N LEU A 63 -4.21 12.26 -5.41
CA LEU A 63 -2.77 12.38 -5.20
C LEU A 63 -2.17 13.52 -6.04
N LYS A 64 -2.59 13.67 -7.31
CA LYS A 64 -2.16 14.79 -8.17
C LYS A 64 -2.60 16.14 -7.62
N LYS A 65 -3.85 16.26 -7.14
CA LYS A 65 -4.33 17.49 -6.47
C LYS A 65 -3.47 17.80 -5.26
N LEU A 66 -3.16 16.79 -4.43
CA LEU A 66 -2.33 16.96 -3.25
C LEU A 66 -0.91 17.44 -3.61
N VAL A 67 -0.25 16.81 -4.57
CA VAL A 67 1.07 17.23 -5.07
C VAL A 67 1.02 18.67 -5.63
N GLY A 68 -0.07 19.03 -6.31
CA GLY A 68 -0.30 20.40 -6.79
C GLY A 68 -0.37 21.42 -5.66
N GLU A 69 -1.08 21.13 -4.57
CA GLU A 69 -1.17 22.01 -3.39
C GLU A 69 0.19 22.14 -2.68
N TYR A 70 0.96 21.05 -2.54
CA TYR A 70 2.33 21.11 -2.01
C TYR A 70 3.26 21.97 -2.89
N GLY A 71 3.10 21.91 -4.22
CA GLY A 71 3.86 22.76 -5.14
C GLY A 71 3.59 24.25 -4.95
N LYS A 72 2.34 24.63 -4.69
CA LYS A 72 1.96 26.02 -4.38
C LYS A 72 2.59 26.50 -3.07
N ILE A 73 2.56 25.66 -2.02
CA ILE A 73 3.19 25.96 -0.73
C ILE A 73 4.71 26.12 -0.89
N GLY A 74 5.36 25.21 -1.62
CA GLY A 74 6.79 25.30 -1.90
C GLY A 74 7.15 26.58 -2.66
N SER A 75 6.32 27.00 -3.62
CA SER A 75 6.48 28.27 -4.33
C SER A 75 6.35 29.47 -3.40
N ASN A 76 5.36 29.50 -2.51
CA ASN A 76 5.17 30.57 -1.53
C ASN A 76 6.36 30.66 -0.56
N LEU A 77 6.83 29.53 -0.04
CA LEU A 77 8.02 29.48 0.82
C LEU A 77 9.27 29.96 0.08
N ASN A 78 9.43 29.62 -1.21
CA ASN A 78 10.53 30.09 -2.03
C ASN A 78 10.47 31.61 -2.27
N GLN A 79 9.27 32.17 -2.42
CA GLN A 79 9.07 33.62 -2.54
C GLN A 79 9.43 34.34 -1.23
N ILE A 80 9.00 33.80 -0.09
CA ILE A 80 9.36 34.31 1.25
C ILE A 80 10.88 34.25 1.45
N ALA A 81 11.51 33.12 1.13
CA ALA A 81 12.97 32.96 1.21
C ALA A 81 13.70 33.94 0.30
N LYS A 82 13.24 34.10 -0.95
CA LYS A 82 13.82 35.06 -1.91
C LYS A 82 13.69 36.49 -1.41
N TYR A 83 12.52 36.88 -0.90
CA TYR A 83 12.26 38.21 -0.35
C TYR A 83 13.22 38.55 0.79
N PHE A 84 13.45 37.62 1.73
CA PHE A 84 14.42 37.81 2.81
C PHE A 84 15.88 37.79 2.32
N ASN A 85 16.22 36.93 1.37
CA ASN A 85 17.56 36.88 0.78
C ASN A 85 17.91 38.17 -0.01
N THR A 86 16.92 38.91 -0.49
CA THR A 86 17.11 40.20 -1.20
C THR A 86 17.04 41.44 -0.29
N GLY A 87 17.03 41.27 1.03
CA GLY A 87 17.07 42.39 1.99
C GLY A 87 15.70 42.98 2.34
N GLY A 88 14.61 42.22 2.20
CA GLY A 88 13.26 42.66 2.56
C GLY A 88 13.12 42.98 4.05
N MET A 89 12.56 44.15 4.37
CA MET A 89 12.21 44.51 5.76
C MET A 89 11.04 43.66 6.27
N ARG A 90 11.09 43.27 7.55
CA ARG A 90 9.98 42.60 8.24
C ARG A 90 8.79 43.56 8.34
N SER A 91 7.74 43.30 7.58
CA SER A 91 6.45 43.99 7.68
C SER A 91 5.42 43.04 8.29
N LEU A 92 4.47 43.57 9.07
CA LEU A 92 3.37 42.81 9.67
C LEU A 92 2.59 41.98 8.63
N ALA A 93 2.47 42.49 7.40
CA ALA A 93 1.80 41.78 6.30
C ALA A 93 2.50 40.45 5.93
N ILE A 94 3.82 40.37 6.07
CA ILE A 94 4.59 39.15 5.77
C ILE A 94 4.48 38.16 6.91
N GLU A 95 4.39 38.64 8.15
CA GLU A 95 4.11 37.81 9.32
C GLU A 95 2.73 37.16 9.21
N ASP A 96 1.73 37.93 8.78
CA ASP A 96 0.38 37.42 8.50
C ASP A 96 0.37 36.39 7.35
N GLU A 97 1.11 36.62 6.26
CA GLU A 97 1.26 35.65 5.17
C GLU A 97 1.94 34.35 5.63
N ILE A 98 2.96 34.44 6.49
CA ILE A 98 3.63 33.27 7.07
C ILE A 98 2.66 32.51 7.97
N HIS A 99 1.92 33.18 8.84
CA HIS A 99 0.93 32.55 9.70
C HIS A 99 -0.19 31.88 8.89
N GLN A 100 -0.65 32.52 7.82
CA GLN A 100 -1.65 31.96 6.93
C GLN A 100 -1.12 30.71 6.21
N CYS A 101 0.13 30.75 5.72
CA CYS A 101 0.77 29.61 5.07
C CYS A 101 0.93 28.43 6.04
N ILE A 102 1.34 28.68 7.28
CA ILE A 102 1.43 27.67 8.34
C ILE A 102 0.05 27.06 8.63
N ALA A 103 -0.99 27.90 8.76
CA ALA A 103 -2.35 27.43 9.02
C ALA A 103 -2.89 26.53 7.90
N ASP A 104 -2.63 26.87 6.64
CA ASP A 104 -3.06 26.07 5.50
C ASP A 104 -2.27 24.75 5.39
N LEU A 105 -0.99 24.75 5.78
CA LEU A 105 -0.18 23.55 5.91
C LEU A 105 -0.74 22.60 6.98
N PHE A 106 -1.22 23.12 8.12
CA PHE A 106 -1.88 22.32 9.15
C PHE A 106 -3.22 21.73 8.68
N LYS A 107 -4.03 22.49 7.93
CA LYS A 107 -5.29 21.98 7.35
C LYS A 107 -5.03 20.86 6.36
N LEU A 108 -4.01 21.00 5.51
CA LEU A 108 -3.62 19.96 4.57
C LEU A 108 -3.11 18.71 5.29
N ARG A 109 -2.28 18.86 6.33
CA ARG A 109 -1.86 17.72 7.17
C ARG A 109 -3.07 16.98 7.74
N LYS A 110 -4.07 17.70 8.26
CA LYS A 110 -5.30 17.10 8.79
C LYS A 110 -6.06 16.32 7.70
N LYS A 111 -6.21 16.91 6.52
CA LYS A 111 -6.90 16.27 5.39
C LYS A 111 -6.16 15.02 4.88
N VAL A 112 -4.83 15.05 4.86
CA VAL A 112 -4.00 13.88 4.52
C VAL A 112 -4.16 12.78 5.55
N LEU A 113 -4.21 13.11 6.85
CA LEU A 113 -4.45 12.13 7.92
C LEU A 113 -5.83 11.50 7.82
N GLU A 114 -6.88 12.29 7.53
CA GLU A 114 -8.24 11.78 7.28
C GLU A 114 -8.28 10.86 6.06
N MET A 115 -7.59 11.21 4.96
CA MET A 115 -7.53 10.38 3.74
C MET A 115 -6.66 9.12 3.90
N ALA A 116 -5.65 9.14 4.78
CA ALA A 116 -4.82 7.98 5.08
C ALA A 116 -5.57 6.91 5.89
N GLY A 117 -6.78 7.21 6.34
CA GLY A 117 -7.59 6.37 7.22
C GLY A 117 -7.09 6.46 8.65
N ASP A 118 -8.02 6.62 9.60
CA ASP A 118 -7.79 6.34 11.01
C ASP A 118 -6.99 5.06 11.15
N THR A 119 -5.71 5.18 11.51
CA THR A 119 -5.02 4.11 12.24
C THR A 119 -5.46 4.19 13.69
N ASP A 120 -6.77 4.14 13.93
CA ASP A 120 -7.31 3.79 15.24
C ASP A 120 -7.13 2.29 15.39
N GLY A 121 -5.92 1.91 15.78
CA GLY A 121 -5.68 0.69 16.50
C GLY A 121 -6.45 0.75 17.81
N SER A 122 -7.71 0.30 17.78
CA SER A 122 -8.41 -0.19 18.97
C SER A 122 -8.36 -1.71 18.93
N SER A 123 -7.29 -2.26 19.49
CA SER A 123 -7.27 -3.58 20.14
C SER A 123 -7.33 -3.37 21.64
#